data_AF-A0A6A5R6X8-F1
#
_entry.id   AF-A0A6A5R6X8-F1
#
_cell.length_a   1.000
_cell.length_b   1.000
_cell.length_c   1.000
_cell.angle_alpha   90.00
_cell.angle_beta   90.00
_cell.angle_gamma   90.00
#
_symmetry.space_group_name_H-M   'P 1'
#
loop_
_entity.id
_entity.type
_entity.pdbx_description
1 polymer ?
#
loop_
_entity_poly.entity_id
_entity_poly.type
_entity_poly.pdbx_seq_one_letter_code
_entity_poly.pdbx_strand_id
1 'polypeptide(L)' 'MPLHLSYLLQPLDVGCFSLLKKAYGRQAEQLMQSKITCITKLEFLLCFKAAFNALITKSNI' A
#
# COMPACT_ATOMS: atom_id res chain seq x y z
N MET A 1 -0.09 -19.30 5.65
CA MET A 1 -1.54 -19.15 5.36
C MET A 1 -2.10 -20.49 4.91
N PRO A 2 -3.37 -20.81 5.18
CA PRO A 2 -4.03 -21.99 4.62
C PRO A 2 -4.10 -21.90 3.08
N LEU A 3 -3.83 -23.01 2.38
CA LEU A 3 -3.84 -23.08 0.92
C LEU A 3 -5.19 -22.65 0.30
N HIS A 4 -6.29 -22.85 1.03
CA HIS A 4 -7.63 -22.48 0.58
C HIS A 4 -7.92 -20.97 0.63
N LEU A 5 -7.15 -20.17 1.39
CA LEU A 5 -7.33 -18.71 1.39
C LEU A 5 -6.54 -18.03 0.28
N SER A 6 -5.51 -18.69 -0.26
CA SER A 6 -4.65 -18.10 -1.28
C SER A 6 -5.40 -17.78 -2.57
N TYR A 7 -6.31 -18.64 -3.06
CA TYR A 7 -7.05 -18.37 -4.30
C TYR A 7 -8.12 -17.28 -4.14
N LEU A 8 -8.73 -17.18 -2.96
CA LEU A 8 -9.76 -16.18 -2.67
C LEU A 8 -9.14 -14.79 -2.49
N LEU A 9 -7.92 -14.73 -1.97
CA LEU A 9 -7.20 -13.49 -1.69
C LEU A 9 -6.30 -13.05 -2.85
N GLN A 10 -6.06 -13.92 -3.84
CA GLN A 10 -5.27 -13.58 -5.04
C GLN A 10 -5.76 -12.30 -5.74
N PRO A 11 -7.07 -12.09 -5.98
CA PRO A 11 -7.56 -10.85 -6.59
C PRO A 11 -7.25 -9.61 -5.74
N LEU A 12 -7.36 -9.73 -4.42
CA LEU A 12 -7.06 -8.65 -3.48
C LEU A 12 -5.56 -8.36 -3.41
N ASP A 13 -4.73 -9.39 -3.49
CA ASP A 13 -3.27 -9.30 -3.44
C ASP A 13 -2.69 -8.70 -4.73
N VAL A 14 -3.15 -9.20 -5.88
CA VAL A 14 -2.74 -8.70 -7.20
C VAL A 14 -3.36 -7.34 -7.53
N GLY A 15 -4.58 -7.05 -7.07
CA GLY A 15 -5.26 -5.77 -7.27
C GLY A 15 -4.85 -4.73 -6.23
N CYS A 16 -5.50 -4.78 -5.07
CA CYS A 16 -5.38 -3.75 -4.03
C CYS A 16 -3.99 -3.67 -3.39
N PHE A 17 -3.38 -4.78 -2.98
CA PHE A 17 -2.09 -4.73 -2.28
C PHE A 17 -0.95 -4.34 -3.23
N SER A 18 -0.99 -4.75 -4.49
CA SER A 18 0.00 -4.31 -5.49
C SER A 18 -0.08 -2.80 -5.75
N LEU A 19 -1.30 -2.25 -5.89
CA LEU A 19 -1.54 -0.82 -6.08
C LEU A 19 -1.07 -0.01 -4.86
N LEU A 20 -1.38 -0.50 -3.66
CA LEU A 20 -0.96 0.13 -2.41
C LEU A 20 0.57 0.14 -2.25
N LYS A 21 1.22 -0.99 -2.54
CA LYS A 21 2.68 -1.12 -2.52
C LYS A 21 3.34 -0.17 -3.52
N LYS A 22 2.76 -0.03 -4.72
CA LYS A 22 3.25 0.91 -5.74
C LYS A 22 3.10 2.37 -5.31
N ALA A 23 1.95 2.74 -4.76
CA ALA A 23 1.72 4.10 -4.27
C ALA A 23 2.66 4.46 -3.11
N TYR A 24 2.87 3.52 -2.18
CA TYR A 24 3.84 3.68 -1.11
C TYR A 24 5.28 3.76 -1.62
N GLY A 25 5.67 2.91 -2.57
CA GLY A 25 7.00 2.96 -3.19
C GLY A 25 7.33 4.33 -3.80
N ARG A 26 6.36 4.93 -4.50
CA ARG A 26 6.49 6.30 -5.04
C ARG A 26 6.68 7.35 -3.94
N GLN A 27 5.93 7.27 -2.84
CA GLN A 27 6.12 8.18 -1.70
C GLN A 27 7.51 8.02 -1.07
N ALA A 28 7.98 6.77 -0.92
CA ALA A 28 9.32 6.50 -0.41
C ALA A 28 10.42 7.09 -1.32
N GLU A 29 10.29 6.95 -2.65
CA GLU A 29 11.20 7.58 -3.62
C GLU A 29 11.24 9.10 -3.49
N GLN A 30 10.08 9.75 -3.32
CA GLN A 30 10.00 11.21 -3.12
C GLN A 30 10.65 11.68 -1.80
N LEU A 31 10.47 10.91 -0.73
CA LEU A 31 11.11 11.17 0.56
C LEU A 31 12.63 11.04 0.46
N MET A 32 13.11 10.00 -0.23
CA MET A 32 14.54 9.81 -0.49
C MET A 32 15.14 10.96 -1.30
N GLN A 33 14.44 11.44 -2.34
CA GLN A 33 14.87 12.62 -3.11
C GLN A 33 14.96 13.88 -2.23
N SER A 34 14.08 13.98 -1.22
CA SER A 34 14.04 15.06 -0.23
C SER A 34 15.04 14.87 0.92
N LYS A 35 15.93 13.85 0.85
CA LYS A 35 16.88 13.45 1.91
C LYS A 35 16.22 13.02 3.23
N ILE A 36 14.93 12.68 3.21
CA ILE A 36 14.21 12.10 4.35
C ILE A 36 14.40 10.58 4.28
N THR A 37 15.27 10.05 5.13
CA THR A 37 15.65 8.62 5.13
C THR A 37 14.88 7.78 6.13
N CYS A 38 14.11 8.42 7.02
CA CYS A 38 13.33 7.73 8.04
C CYS A 38 11.97 8.42 8.22
N ILE A 39 10.93 7.61 8.34
CA ILE A 39 9.60 8.05 8.77
C ILE A 39 9.26 7.33 10.08
N THR A 40 8.57 8.03 10.97
CA THR A 40 8.12 7.41 12.22
C THR A 40 6.99 6.42 11.94
N LYS A 41 6.71 5.54 12.89
CA LYS A 41 5.58 4.61 12.81
C LYS A 41 4.24 5.35 12.66
N LEU A 42 4.09 6.53 13.27
CA LEU A 42 2.87 7.33 13.16
C LEU A 42 2.72 7.92 11.76
N GLU A 43 3.79 8.49 11.21
CA GLU A 43 3.81 9.00 9.82
C GLU A 43 3.48 7.88 8.83
N PHE A 44 4.05 6.69 9.02
CA PHE A 44 3.71 5.52 8.22
C PHE A 44 2.21 5.19 8.26
N LEU A 45 1.60 5.16 9.46
CA LEU A 45 0.18 4.84 9.61
C LEU A 45 -0.73 5.90 8.95
N LEU A 46 -0.33 7.17 9.01
CA LEU A 46 -1.06 8.26 8.34
C LEU A 46 -0.98 8.14 6.82
N CYS A 47 0.22 7.94 6.27
CA CYS A 47 0.42 7.73 4.83
C CYS A 47 -0.30 6.47 4.33
N PHE A 48 -0.24 5.38 5.09
CA PHE A 48 -0.95 4.15 4.78
C PHE A 48 -2.47 4.36 4.73
N LYS A 49 -3.04 5.00 5.75
CA LYS A 49 -4.49 5.27 5.81
C LYS A 49 -4.95 6.15 4.64
N ALA A 50 -4.17 7.17 4.28
CA ALA A 50 -4.46 8.02 3.13
C ALA A 50 -4.43 7.23 1.81
N ALA A 51 -3.38 6.44 1.59
CA ALA A 51 -3.26 5.61 0.39
C ALA A 51 -4.35 4.53 0.30
N PHE A 52 -4.69 3.91 1.42
CA PHE A 52 -5.78 2.94 1.52
C PHE A 52 -7.12 3.57 1.14
N ASN A 53 -7.47 4.72 1.71
CA ASN A 53 -8.74 5.39 1.38
C ASN A 53 -8.81 5.85 -0.09
N ALA A 54 -7.68 6.21 -0.70
CA ALA A 54 -7.63 6.61 -2.09
C ALA A 54 -7.74 5.43 -3.08
N LEU A 55 -7.23 4.25 -2.70
CA LEU A 55 -7.10 3.11 -3.61
C LEU A 55 -8.16 2.03 -3.37
N ILE A 56 -8.65 1.85 -2.15
CA ILE A 56 -9.68 0.85 -1.84
C ILE A 56 -11.06 1.43 -2.16
N THR A 57 -11.35 1.51 -3.45
CA THR A 57 -12.65 1.92 -4.00
C THR A 57 -13.29 0.76 -4.74
N LYS A 58 -14.61 0.80 -4.98
CA LYS A 58 -15.32 -0.25 -5.75
C LYS A 58 -14.75 -0.50 -7.15
N SER A 59 -13.99 0.44 -7.70
CA SER A 59 -13.36 0.29 -9.03
C SER A 59 -12.02 -0.46 -9.00
N ASN A 60 -11.44 -0.65 -7.81
CA ASN A 60 -10.13 -1.28 -7.62
C ASN A 60 -10.22 -2.62 -6.83
N ILE A 61 -11.44 -3.11 -6.58
CA ILE A 61 -11.77 -4.37 -5.90
C ILE A 61 -12.55 -5.26 -6.85
#